data_AF-A0A449AW54-F1
#
_entry.id   AF-A0A449AW54-F1
#
_cell.length_a   1.000
_cell.length_b   1.000
_cell.length_c   1.000
_cell.angle_alpha   90.00
_cell.angle_beta   90.00
_cell.angle_gamma   90.00
#
_symmetry.space_group_name_H-M   'P 1'
#
loop_
_entity.id
_entity.type
_entity.pdbx_description
1 polymer ?
#
loop_
_entity_poly.entity_id
_entity_poly.type
_entity_poly.pdbx_seq_one_letter_code
_entity_poly.pdbx_strand_id
1 'polypeptide(L)'
;MDWTILGYHKNEPYQKRSNRQQIFFNDEINEKTNLFIKEVFLPEIKSYFSSLKIKEQFHFYINAKNPGIIEFEYPKKYNDSTMRQVISIEIGCLAKSIPCESREIKSYIEKVYDDFFKWENKVITTSLFRTFFEKLTLIHRECNRTNGNYPVRYSRHFYDVYKILEKIGNDEIFSNIHILQDVIEFKKKFYSCNWAKYDDIIEGKLKLLPNEEAIHIFSKDYELMGWMFIGKIIPFDEIMNLMHKYQEEFNKKVVNLKWGKEN
;
A
#
# COMPACT_ATOMS: atom_id res chain seq x y z
N MET A 1 2.56 5.88 10.54
CA MET A 1 2.95 6.74 11.69
C MET A 1 1.72 6.96 12.56
N ASP A 2 1.84 6.92 13.89
CA ASP A 2 0.71 7.25 14.79
C ASP A 2 0.48 8.77 14.75
N TRP A 3 -0.76 9.20 14.51
CA TRP A 3 -1.17 10.61 14.51
C TRP A 3 -0.98 11.29 15.87
N THR A 4 -0.83 10.54 16.96
CA THR A 4 -0.45 11.10 18.27
C THR A 4 0.93 11.78 18.24
N ILE A 5 1.83 11.33 17.36
CA ILE A 5 3.14 11.96 17.13
C ILE A 5 2.98 13.39 16.59
N LEU A 6 1.88 13.66 15.87
CA LEU A 6 1.55 14.98 15.36
C LEU A 6 0.72 15.82 16.34
N GLY A 7 0.52 15.34 17.58
CA GLY A 7 -0.25 16.03 18.62
C GLY A 7 -1.75 15.78 18.59
N TYR A 8 -2.26 14.86 17.78
CA TYR A 8 -3.69 14.53 17.75
C TYR A 8 -4.07 13.49 18.82
N HIS A 9 -5.29 13.57 19.34
CA HIS A 9 -5.81 12.50 20.20
C HIS A 9 -6.15 11.25 19.38
N LYS A 10 -6.05 10.06 20.00
CA LYS A 10 -6.26 8.75 19.35
C LYS A 10 -7.54 8.65 18.49
N ASN A 11 -8.64 9.26 18.96
CA ASN A 11 -9.94 9.21 18.28
C ASN A 11 -10.29 10.49 17.52
N GLU A 12 -9.44 11.52 17.58
CA GLU A 12 -9.70 12.81 16.93
C GLU A 12 -9.78 12.70 15.40
N PRO A 13 -8.93 11.91 14.71
CA PRO A 13 -9.10 11.66 13.29
C PRO A 13 -10.44 11.03 12.95
N TYR A 14 -11.06 10.29 13.88
CA TYR A 14 -12.32 9.58 13.70
C TYR A 14 -13.58 10.39 14.03
N GLN A 15 -13.45 11.62 14.54
CA GLN A 15 -14.60 12.50 14.79
C GLN A 15 -15.46 12.72 13.55
N LYS A 16 -16.78 12.85 13.74
CA LYS A 16 -17.72 13.11 12.64
C LYS A 16 -17.45 14.51 12.08
N ARG A 17 -17.22 14.59 10.77
CA ARG A 17 -16.96 15.81 10.01
C ARG A 17 -17.78 15.74 8.71
N SER A 18 -18.17 16.89 8.16
CA SER A 18 -18.67 16.94 6.78
C SER A 18 -17.54 16.56 5.81
N ASN A 19 -17.87 16.16 4.59
CA ASN A 19 -16.86 15.81 3.57
C ASN A 19 -15.83 16.92 3.37
N ARG A 20 -16.27 18.19 3.32
CA ARG A 20 -15.38 19.35 3.17
C ARG A 20 -14.45 19.53 4.36
N GLN A 21 -14.97 19.41 5.58
CA GLN A 21 -14.16 19.49 6.81
C GLN A 21 -13.18 18.31 6.94
N GLN A 22 -13.58 17.13 6.47
CA GLN A 22 -12.71 15.95 6.46
C GLN A 22 -11.55 16.12 5.48
N ILE A 23 -11.80 16.68 4.29
CA ILE A 23 -10.73 17.02 3.33
C ILE A 23 -9.75 18.01 3.95
N PHE A 24 -10.26 19.12 4.51
CA PHE A 24 -9.40 20.12 5.17
C PHE A 24 -8.56 19.50 6.29
N PHE A 25 -9.15 18.64 7.11
CA PHE A 25 -8.44 17.93 8.17
C PHE A 25 -7.37 16.96 7.62
N ASN A 26 -7.63 16.28 6.50
CA ASN A 26 -6.65 15.42 5.86
C ASN A 26 -5.46 16.24 5.32
N ASP A 27 -5.74 17.41 4.73
CA ASP A 27 -4.70 18.32 4.24
C ASP A 27 -3.84 18.84 5.39
N GLU A 28 -4.46 19.29 6.50
CA GLU A 28 -3.76 19.71 7.71
C GLU A 28 -2.87 18.59 8.29
N ILE A 29 -3.37 17.36 8.35
CA ILE A 29 -2.57 16.20 8.78
C ILE A 29 -1.35 16.04 7.89
N ASN A 30 -1.53 16.06 6.56
CA ASN A 30 -0.44 15.87 5.62
C ASN A 30 0.61 17.00 5.75
N GLU A 31 0.18 18.24 5.95
CA GLU A 31 1.08 19.37 6.21
C GLU A 31 1.88 19.16 7.50
N LYS A 32 1.24 18.76 8.60
CA LYS A 32 1.93 18.43 9.86
C LYS A 32 2.88 17.24 9.70
N THR A 33 2.49 16.20 8.94
CA THR A 33 3.38 15.09 8.61
C THR A 33 4.63 15.59 7.89
N ASN A 34 4.47 16.45 6.88
CA ASN A 34 5.59 17.00 6.11
C ASN A 34 6.52 17.87 6.98
N LEU A 35 5.96 18.67 7.88
CA LEU A 35 6.73 19.45 8.86
C LEU A 35 7.51 18.53 9.80
N PHE A 36 6.86 17.51 10.37
CA PHE A 36 7.51 16.52 11.22
C PHE A 36 8.67 15.81 10.50
N ILE A 37 8.45 15.39 9.24
CA ILE A 37 9.48 14.76 8.42
C ILE A 37 10.69 15.68 8.27
N LYS A 38 10.45 16.97 7.97
CA LYS A 38 11.49 17.96 7.72
C LYS A 38 12.26 18.37 8.97
N GLU A 39 11.56 18.63 10.07
CA GLU A 39 12.11 19.29 11.26
C GLU A 39 12.56 18.30 12.32
N VAL A 40 12.01 17.08 12.33
CA VAL A 40 12.30 16.08 13.35
C VAL A 40 12.97 14.85 12.73
N PHE A 41 12.26 14.16 11.84
CA PHE A 41 12.67 12.82 11.39
C PHE A 41 13.94 12.83 10.52
N LEU A 42 14.01 13.74 9.53
CA LEU A 42 15.19 13.84 8.64
C LEU A 42 16.47 14.22 9.42
N PRO A 43 16.47 15.23 10.32
CA PRO A 43 17.61 15.51 11.19
C PRO A 43 18.02 14.31 12.06
N GLU A 44 17.05 13.59 12.64
CA GLU A 44 17.32 12.42 13.49
C GLU A 44 17.99 11.29 12.71
N ILE A 45 17.48 10.95 11.51
CA ILE A 45 18.11 9.96 10.63
C ILE A 45 19.54 10.39 10.26
N LYS A 46 19.75 11.66 9.88
CA LYS A 46 21.09 12.16 9.54
C LYS A 46 22.06 12.04 10.71
N SER A 47 21.61 12.38 11.92
CA SER A 47 22.40 12.23 13.14
C SER A 47 22.75 10.77 13.41
N TYR A 48 21.75 9.88 13.34
CA TYR A 48 21.94 8.45 13.52
C TYR A 48 22.96 7.88 12.53
N PHE A 49 22.80 8.11 11.22
CA PHE A 49 23.75 7.63 10.21
C PHE A 49 25.15 8.20 10.38
N SER A 50 25.28 9.46 10.80
CA SER A 50 26.58 10.07 11.10
C SER A 50 27.28 9.39 12.29
N SER A 51 26.50 8.87 13.24
CA SER A 51 27.03 8.15 14.42
C SER A 51 27.56 6.76 14.10
N LEU A 52 27.15 6.15 12.97
CA LEU A 52 27.54 4.79 12.58
C LEU A 52 29.01 4.67 12.14
N LYS A 53 29.75 5.79 12.04
CA LYS A 53 31.17 5.85 11.64
C LYS A 53 31.47 5.14 10.31
N ILE A 54 30.50 5.10 9.41
CA ILE A 54 30.68 4.56 8.06
C ILE A 54 31.50 5.58 7.25
N LYS A 55 32.51 5.12 6.50
CA LYS A 55 33.46 6.00 5.80
C LYS A 55 32.85 6.68 4.58
N GLU A 56 31.92 6.00 3.93
CA GLU A 56 31.25 6.47 2.74
C GLU A 56 30.24 7.59 3.06
N GLN A 57 30.02 8.48 2.09
CA GLN A 57 29.06 9.56 2.25
C GLN A 57 27.64 9.11 1.90
N PHE A 58 26.69 9.50 2.74
CA PHE A 58 25.26 9.25 2.58
C PHE A 58 24.54 10.58 2.41
N HIS A 59 23.59 10.64 1.48
CA HIS A 59 22.79 11.85 1.28
C HIS A 59 21.31 11.55 1.50
N PHE A 60 20.73 12.28 2.46
CA PHE A 60 19.30 12.27 2.72
C PHE A 60 18.72 13.64 2.41
N TYR A 61 17.68 13.67 1.58
CA TYR A 61 16.98 14.90 1.21
C TYR A 61 15.49 14.65 1.01
N ILE A 62 14.68 15.69 1.16
CA ILE A 62 13.24 15.61 0.89
C ILE A 62 13.01 15.67 -0.61
N ASN A 63 12.12 14.83 -1.13
CA ASN A 63 11.73 14.88 -2.54
C ASN A 63 11.03 16.22 -2.84
N ALA A 64 11.56 16.97 -3.82
CA ALA A 64 11.06 18.30 -4.15
C ALA A 64 9.59 18.33 -4.63
N LYS A 65 9.08 17.22 -5.18
CA LYS A 65 7.70 17.10 -5.66
C LYS A 65 6.76 16.49 -4.62
N ASN A 66 7.29 15.74 -3.66
CA ASN A 66 6.51 15.09 -2.63
C ASN A 66 7.20 15.22 -1.26
N PRO A 67 6.83 16.23 -0.45
CA PRO A 67 7.44 16.47 0.85
C PRO A 67 7.30 15.32 1.86
N GLY A 68 6.37 14.38 1.62
CA GLY A 68 6.20 13.17 2.42
C GLY A 68 7.23 12.06 2.13
N ILE A 69 8.15 12.29 1.19
CA ILE A 69 9.18 11.33 0.77
C ILE A 69 10.57 11.84 1.14
N ILE A 70 11.32 11.02 1.87
CA ILE A 70 12.77 11.15 2.02
C ILE A 70 13.45 10.29 0.97
N GLU A 71 14.35 10.90 0.21
CA GLU A 71 15.22 10.22 -0.74
C GLU A 71 16.56 9.94 -0.07
N PHE A 72 16.93 8.66 -0.05
CA PHE A 72 18.21 8.18 0.46
C PHE A 72 19.11 7.77 -0.70
N GLU A 73 20.10 8.61 -0.98
CA GLU A 73 21.17 8.30 -1.92
C GLU A 73 22.31 7.59 -1.17
N TYR A 74 22.43 6.29 -1.46
CA TYR A 74 23.44 5.41 -0.88
C TYR A 74 24.75 5.44 -1.69
N PRO A 75 25.89 5.05 -1.10
CA PRO A 75 27.18 4.97 -1.78
C PRO A 75 27.14 3.99 -2.96
N LYS A 76 27.65 4.43 -4.11
CA LYS A 76 27.63 3.65 -5.35
C LYS A 76 29.06 3.30 -5.77
N LYS A 77 29.27 2.04 -6.16
CA LYS A 77 30.49 1.62 -6.88
C LYS A 77 30.33 1.65 -8.40
N TYR A 78 29.08 1.70 -8.88
CA TYR A 78 28.71 1.72 -10.29
C TYR A 78 27.64 2.78 -10.50
N ASN A 79 27.82 3.64 -11.50
CA ASN A 79 26.79 4.58 -11.91
C ASN A 79 26.01 3.95 -13.07
N ASP A 80 24.71 3.77 -12.87
CA ASP A 80 23.80 3.32 -13.91
C ASP A 80 22.82 4.45 -14.20
N SER A 81 22.92 5.05 -15.39
CA SER A 81 22.01 6.12 -15.81
C SER A 81 20.60 5.62 -16.11
N THR A 82 20.40 4.30 -16.22
CA THR A 82 19.11 3.68 -16.56
C THR A 82 18.24 3.41 -15.34
N MET A 83 18.84 3.34 -14.14
CA MET A 83 18.11 3.09 -12.90
C MET A 83 18.39 4.17 -11.86
N ARG A 84 17.34 4.69 -11.24
CA ARG A 84 17.48 5.64 -10.14
C ARG A 84 18.03 4.92 -8.90
N GLN A 85 19.31 5.09 -8.62
CA GLN A 85 20.00 4.49 -7.47
C GLN A 85 19.77 5.31 -6.20
N VAL A 86 18.50 5.42 -5.80
CA VAL A 86 18.04 6.14 -4.61
C VAL A 86 16.92 5.32 -3.98
N ILE A 87 16.90 5.21 -2.66
CA ILE A 87 15.82 4.57 -1.92
C ILE A 87 14.84 5.66 -1.49
N SER A 88 13.61 5.61 -1.99
CA SER A 88 12.55 6.53 -1.58
C SER A 88 11.79 5.97 -0.37
N ILE A 89 11.81 6.70 0.74
CA ILE A 89 11.13 6.38 2.00
C ILE A 89 9.91 7.28 2.09
N GLU A 90 8.73 6.72 1.82
CA GLU A 90 7.45 7.43 1.93
C GLU A 90 6.85 7.26 3.33
N ILE A 91 6.47 8.38 3.94
CA ILE A 91 5.95 8.42 5.31
C ILE A 91 4.60 9.11 5.29
N GLY A 92 3.57 8.41 5.76
CA GLY A 92 2.21 8.93 5.84
C GLY A 92 1.54 8.69 7.19
N CYS A 93 0.80 9.68 7.67
CA CYS A 93 -0.07 9.55 8.83
C CYS A 93 -1.45 8.99 8.47
N LEU A 94 -1.92 9.19 7.23
CA LEU A 94 -3.18 8.63 6.74
C LEU A 94 -3.09 7.16 6.28
N ALA A 95 -2.14 6.40 6.84
CA ALA A 95 -1.97 4.98 6.58
C ALA A 95 -2.22 4.19 7.88
N LYS A 96 -3.46 3.72 8.09
CA LYS A 96 -3.77 2.84 9.24
C LYS A 96 -3.09 1.48 9.00
N SER A 97 -1.92 1.23 9.56
CA SER A 97 -1.15 -0.01 9.31
C SER A 97 -1.57 -1.18 10.22
N ILE A 98 -2.81 -1.17 10.70
CA ILE A 98 -3.32 -2.11 11.72
C ILE A 98 -4.36 -3.03 11.07
N PRO A 99 -4.27 -4.36 11.26
CA PRO A 99 -3.27 -5.07 12.07
C PRO A 99 -1.89 -5.12 11.42
N CYS A 100 -0.86 -5.09 12.26
CA CYS A 100 0.55 -5.30 11.90
C CYS A 100 1.05 -6.62 12.51
N GLU A 101 2.14 -7.13 11.96
CA GLU A 101 2.78 -8.38 12.38
C GLU A 101 4.30 -8.25 12.31
N SER A 102 5.01 -9.02 13.14
CA SER A 102 6.46 -9.13 13.04
C SER A 102 6.81 -10.19 11.99
N ARG A 103 7.66 -9.83 11.03
CA ARG A 103 8.13 -10.71 9.97
C ARG A 103 9.65 -10.73 9.95
N GLU A 104 10.19 -11.92 9.81
CA GLU A 104 11.61 -12.10 9.53
C GLU A 104 11.87 -11.92 8.03
N ILE A 105 12.89 -11.15 7.67
CA ILE A 105 13.28 -10.89 6.29
C ILE A 105 14.72 -11.36 6.05
N LYS A 106 14.97 -11.95 4.89
CA LYS A 106 16.33 -12.32 4.45
C LYS A 106 16.64 -11.66 3.12
N SER A 107 17.79 -11.00 3.02
CA SER A 107 18.23 -10.41 1.76
C SER A 107 18.58 -11.49 0.73
N TYR A 108 18.58 -11.16 -0.57
CA TYR A 108 19.02 -12.12 -1.60
C TYR A 108 20.48 -12.53 -1.45
N ILE A 109 21.33 -11.61 -0.96
CA ILE A 109 22.76 -11.89 -0.75
C ILE A 109 22.93 -12.83 0.45
N GLU A 110 22.18 -12.61 1.53
CA GLU A 110 22.17 -13.50 2.70
C GLU A 110 21.75 -14.93 2.35
N LYS A 111 20.81 -15.11 1.42
CA LYS A 111 20.43 -16.46 0.93
C LYS A 111 21.59 -17.22 0.27
N VAL A 112 22.60 -16.52 -0.24
CA VAL A 112 23.80 -17.11 -0.87
C VAL A 112 24.96 -17.18 0.12
N TYR A 113 25.06 -16.22 1.05
CA TYR A 113 26.15 -16.06 2.00
C TYR A 113 25.61 -15.92 3.45
N ASP A 114 24.97 -16.98 3.97
CA ASP A 114 24.21 -16.95 5.24
C ASP A 114 25.10 -16.61 6.45
N ASP A 115 26.38 -17.01 6.43
CA ASP A 115 27.31 -16.81 7.56
C ASP A 115 27.84 -15.37 7.69
N PHE A 116 27.64 -14.52 6.69
CA PHE A 116 28.26 -13.19 6.64
C PHE A 116 27.38 -12.07 7.22
N PHE A 117 26.07 -12.27 7.26
CA PHE A 117 25.12 -11.23 7.69
C PHE A 117 24.67 -11.47 9.13
N LYS A 118 25.04 -10.57 10.04
CA LYS A 118 24.54 -10.55 11.42
C LYS A 118 23.86 -9.22 11.69
N TRP A 119 22.54 -9.20 11.59
CA TRP A 119 21.72 -8.01 11.80
C TRP A 119 20.33 -8.39 12.34
N GLU A 120 19.63 -7.44 12.96
CA GLU A 120 18.25 -7.66 13.39
C GLU A 120 17.34 -7.72 12.16
N ASN A 121 16.95 -8.93 11.80
CA ASN A 121 16.20 -9.21 10.58
C ASN A 121 14.68 -9.29 10.78
N LYS A 122 14.20 -8.94 11.98
CA LYS A 122 12.76 -8.85 12.29
C LYS A 122 12.27 -7.43 12.08
N VAL A 123 11.27 -7.29 11.21
CA VAL A 123 10.63 -6.01 10.89
C VAL A 123 9.14 -6.07 11.17
N ILE A 124 8.55 -4.94 11.59
CA ILE A 124 7.09 -4.83 11.70
C ILE A 124 6.53 -4.50 10.32
N THR A 125 5.62 -5.33 9.83
CA THR A 125 4.92 -5.11 8.56
C THR A 125 3.43 -4.96 8.80
N THR A 126 2.73 -4.31 7.89
CA THR A 126 1.27 -4.47 7.79
C THR A 126 0.96 -5.95 7.58
N SER A 127 -0.09 -6.45 8.22
CA SER A 127 -0.52 -7.85 8.05
C SER A 127 -0.91 -8.14 6.60
N LEU A 128 -0.68 -9.39 6.18
CA LEU A 128 -1.04 -9.85 4.85
C LEU A 128 -2.51 -9.56 4.48
N PHE A 129 -3.45 -9.86 5.38
CA PHE A 129 -4.88 -9.64 5.14
C PHE A 129 -5.23 -8.16 5.03
N ARG A 130 -4.59 -7.30 5.82
CA ARG A 130 -4.78 -5.85 5.70
C ARG A 130 -4.30 -5.34 4.35
N THR A 131 -3.10 -5.74 3.93
CA THR A 131 -2.58 -5.39 2.59
C THR A 131 -3.48 -5.93 1.48
N PHE A 132 -3.95 -7.17 1.61
CA PHE A 132 -4.89 -7.78 0.67
C PHE A 132 -6.15 -6.95 0.50
N PHE A 133 -6.86 -6.64 1.60
CA PHE A 133 -8.10 -5.87 1.53
C PHE A 133 -7.90 -4.43 1.08
N GLU A 134 -6.76 -3.80 1.40
CA GLU A 134 -6.42 -2.49 0.84
C GLU A 134 -6.26 -2.52 -0.68
N LYS A 135 -5.60 -3.55 -1.22
CA LYS A 135 -5.42 -3.73 -2.66
C LYS A 135 -6.74 -4.10 -3.34
N LEU A 136 -7.53 -4.97 -2.71
CA LEU A 136 -8.83 -5.40 -3.22
C LEU A 136 -9.80 -4.21 -3.37
N THR A 137 -9.91 -3.39 -2.33
CA THR A 137 -10.76 -2.19 -2.34
C THR A 137 -10.23 -1.09 -3.28
N LEU A 138 -8.91 -1.02 -3.48
CA LEU A 138 -8.29 -0.15 -4.48
C LEU A 138 -8.67 -0.56 -5.91
N ILE A 139 -8.51 -1.84 -6.25
CA ILE A 139 -8.93 -2.38 -7.56
C ILE A 139 -10.44 -2.14 -7.76
N HIS A 140 -11.25 -2.41 -6.74
CA HIS A 140 -12.69 -2.15 -6.80
C HIS A 140 -13.04 -0.73 -7.17
N ARG A 141 -12.38 0.24 -6.53
CA ARG A 141 -12.53 1.65 -6.84
C ARG A 141 -12.21 1.93 -8.31
N GLU A 142 -11.09 1.42 -8.83
CA GLU A 142 -10.73 1.69 -10.23
C GLU A 142 -11.63 0.96 -11.24
N CYS A 143 -12.13 -0.24 -10.92
CA CYS A 143 -13.08 -0.95 -11.77
C CYS A 143 -14.45 -0.26 -11.85
N ASN A 144 -14.77 0.61 -10.89
CA ASN A 144 -15.95 1.46 -10.92
C ASN A 144 -15.72 2.84 -11.55
N ARG A 145 -14.48 3.18 -11.94
CA ARG A 145 -14.17 4.46 -12.57
C ARG A 145 -14.87 4.59 -13.92
N THR A 146 -15.47 5.76 -14.17
CA THR A 146 -16.19 6.07 -15.41
C THR A 146 -15.70 7.34 -16.12
N ASN A 147 -14.69 8.03 -15.57
CA ASN A 147 -14.20 9.30 -16.12
C ASN A 147 -13.09 9.14 -17.20
N GLY A 148 -12.75 7.91 -17.59
CA GLY A 148 -11.70 7.62 -18.58
C GLY A 148 -10.25 7.94 -18.14
N ASN A 149 -10.07 8.58 -16.98
CA ASN A 149 -8.74 8.99 -16.50
C ASN A 149 -8.15 7.91 -15.59
N TYR A 150 -7.52 6.91 -16.17
CA TYR A 150 -6.94 5.79 -15.43
C TYR A 150 -5.50 6.09 -14.96
N PRO A 151 -5.14 5.72 -13.72
CA PRO A 151 -3.80 5.95 -13.20
C PRO A 151 -2.75 5.08 -13.89
N VAL A 152 -1.54 5.64 -14.05
CA VAL A 152 -0.35 4.90 -14.50
C VAL A 152 0.26 4.09 -13.35
N ARG A 153 1.01 3.03 -13.71
CA ARG A 153 1.66 2.08 -12.78
C ARG A 153 0.70 1.41 -11.80
N TYR A 154 -0.56 1.26 -12.23
CA TYR A 154 -1.64 0.75 -11.39
C TYR A 154 -1.87 -0.75 -11.60
N SER A 155 -1.53 -1.27 -12.77
CA SER A 155 -1.64 -2.69 -13.12
C SER A 155 -0.94 -3.61 -12.11
N ARG A 156 0.13 -3.14 -11.45
CA ARG A 156 0.82 -3.87 -10.37
C ARG A 156 -0.09 -4.31 -9.23
N HIS A 157 -1.18 -3.59 -8.97
CA HIS A 157 -2.09 -3.97 -7.89
C HIS A 157 -2.83 -5.26 -8.18
N PHE A 158 -3.14 -5.53 -9.46
CA PHE A 158 -3.70 -6.82 -9.87
C PHE A 158 -2.69 -7.95 -9.66
N TYR A 159 -1.41 -7.71 -9.98
CA TYR A 159 -0.35 -8.67 -9.72
C TYR A 159 -0.13 -8.93 -8.22
N ASP A 160 -0.16 -7.88 -7.40
CA ASP A 160 -0.05 -8.00 -5.94
C ASP A 160 -1.17 -8.92 -5.40
N VAL A 161 -2.42 -8.67 -5.80
CA VAL A 161 -3.58 -9.49 -5.37
C VAL A 161 -3.46 -10.92 -5.88
N TYR A 162 -3.05 -11.11 -7.14
CA TYR A 162 -2.78 -12.43 -7.70
C TYR A 162 -1.77 -13.22 -6.86
N LYS A 163 -0.63 -12.60 -6.52
CA LYS A 163 0.42 -13.24 -5.70
C LYS A 163 0.00 -13.53 -4.27
N ILE A 164 -0.92 -12.74 -3.72
CA ILE A 164 -1.49 -13.01 -2.41
C ILE A 164 -2.43 -14.20 -2.49
N LEU A 165 -3.35 -14.24 -3.46
CA LEU A 165 -4.30 -15.33 -3.65
C LEU A 165 -3.63 -16.68 -3.97
N GLU A 166 -2.44 -16.68 -4.59
CA GLU A 166 -1.63 -17.91 -4.75
C GLU A 166 -1.14 -18.48 -3.41
N LYS A 167 -1.10 -17.68 -2.34
CA LYS A 167 -0.50 -18.04 -1.05
C LYS A 167 -1.48 -18.25 0.08
N ILE A 168 -2.71 -17.74 -0.03
CA ILE A 168 -3.71 -17.79 1.04
C ILE A 168 -5.00 -18.46 0.55
N GLY A 169 -5.60 -19.26 1.41
CA GLY A 169 -6.90 -19.87 1.12
C GLY A 169 -8.07 -18.91 1.33
N ASN A 170 -9.18 -19.16 0.62
CA ASN A 170 -10.43 -18.43 0.83
C ASN A 170 -10.86 -18.46 2.31
N ASP A 171 -10.76 -19.60 2.98
CA ASP A 171 -11.21 -19.73 4.37
C ASP A 171 -10.44 -18.81 5.31
N GLU A 172 -9.13 -18.66 5.12
CA GLU A 172 -8.31 -17.71 5.88
C GLU A 172 -8.72 -16.25 5.63
N ILE A 173 -9.02 -15.90 4.37
CA ILE A 173 -9.53 -14.57 4.01
C ILE A 173 -10.84 -14.29 4.74
N PHE A 174 -11.79 -15.24 4.73
CA PHE A 174 -13.11 -15.05 5.34
C PHE A 174 -13.06 -15.06 6.87
N SER A 175 -12.17 -15.83 7.50
CA SER A 175 -11.92 -15.72 8.95
C SER A 175 -11.42 -14.32 9.35
N ASN A 176 -10.82 -13.56 8.43
CA ASN A 176 -10.31 -12.21 8.65
C ASN A 176 -11.18 -11.11 8.03
N ILE A 177 -12.44 -11.41 7.65
CA ILE A 177 -13.31 -10.47 6.92
C ILE A 177 -13.61 -9.17 7.67
N HIS A 178 -13.54 -9.17 9.01
CA HIS A 178 -13.70 -7.97 9.82
C HIS A 178 -12.64 -6.89 9.49
N ILE A 179 -11.45 -7.27 9.00
CA ILE A 179 -10.41 -6.33 8.55
C ILE A 179 -10.89 -5.56 7.31
N LEU A 180 -11.65 -6.19 6.42
CA LEU A 180 -12.22 -5.51 5.25
C LEU A 180 -13.19 -4.40 5.64
N GLN A 181 -14.03 -4.62 6.66
CA GLN A 181 -14.93 -3.59 7.20
C GLN A 181 -14.13 -2.38 7.67
N ASP A 182 -13.09 -2.63 8.45
CA ASP A 182 -12.17 -1.63 8.95
C ASP A 182 -11.48 -0.83 7.83
N VAL A 183 -11.09 -1.51 6.74
CA VAL A 183 -10.51 -0.87 5.53
C VAL A 183 -11.54 -0.02 4.81
N ILE A 184 -12.77 -0.51 4.64
CA ILE A 184 -13.86 0.20 3.97
C ILE A 184 -14.19 1.49 4.72
N GLU A 185 -14.41 1.41 6.03
CA GLU A 185 -14.74 2.58 6.86
C GLU A 185 -13.59 3.59 6.88
N PHE A 186 -12.35 3.11 6.93
CA PHE A 186 -11.18 3.98 6.80
C PHE A 186 -11.15 4.70 5.44
N LYS A 187 -11.36 3.98 4.33
CA LYS A 187 -11.35 4.57 2.98
C LYS A 187 -12.52 5.53 2.75
N LYS A 188 -13.72 5.22 3.22
CA LYS A 188 -14.89 6.13 3.14
C LYS A 188 -14.60 7.46 3.82
N LYS A 189 -13.88 7.42 4.94
CA LYS A 189 -13.54 8.61 5.72
C LYS A 189 -12.37 9.41 5.16
N PHE A 190 -11.24 8.76 4.88
CA PHE A 190 -9.99 9.46 4.55
C PHE A 190 -9.73 9.57 3.04
N TYR A 191 -10.38 8.73 2.23
CA TYR A 191 -10.18 8.64 0.78
C TYR A 191 -11.52 8.60 0.04
N SER A 192 -12.39 9.56 0.37
CA SER A 192 -13.70 9.68 -0.24
C SER A 192 -13.56 9.85 -1.76
N CYS A 193 -14.34 9.07 -2.49
CA CYS A 193 -14.27 9.01 -3.94
C CYS A 193 -15.64 8.56 -4.46
N ASN A 194 -16.25 9.39 -5.31
CA ASN A 194 -17.65 9.24 -5.72
C ASN A 194 -17.94 7.92 -6.45
N TRP A 195 -16.95 7.39 -7.17
CA TRP A 195 -17.09 6.12 -7.88
C TRP A 195 -16.54 4.93 -7.10
N ALA A 196 -16.01 5.11 -5.89
CA ALA A 196 -15.40 3.98 -5.18
C ALA A 196 -16.40 2.90 -4.76
N LYS A 197 -17.65 3.29 -4.50
CA LYS A 197 -18.77 2.40 -4.13
C LYS A 197 -18.41 1.33 -3.10
N TYR A 198 -17.67 1.67 -2.06
CA TYR A 198 -17.17 0.68 -1.10
C TYR A 198 -18.28 -0.14 -0.40
N ASP A 199 -19.49 0.42 -0.25
CA ASP A 199 -20.64 -0.29 0.30
C ASP A 199 -21.10 -1.45 -0.60
N ASP A 200 -20.90 -1.38 -1.91
CA ASP A 200 -21.20 -2.47 -2.86
C ASP A 200 -20.43 -3.76 -2.50
N ILE A 201 -19.22 -3.64 -1.94
CA ILE A 201 -18.39 -4.78 -1.56
C ILE A 201 -19.09 -5.63 -0.50
N ILE A 202 -19.73 -4.97 0.47
CA ILE A 202 -20.46 -5.59 1.59
C ILE A 202 -21.74 -6.28 1.09
N GLU A 203 -22.35 -5.74 0.03
CA GLU A 203 -23.53 -6.31 -0.62
C GLU A 203 -23.22 -7.46 -1.59
N GLY A 204 -21.96 -7.94 -1.64
CA GLY A 204 -21.55 -8.99 -2.57
C GLY A 204 -21.53 -8.52 -4.02
N LYS A 205 -21.18 -7.25 -4.25
CA LYS A 205 -20.99 -6.63 -5.57
C LYS A 205 -19.56 -6.14 -5.73
N LEU A 206 -18.58 -6.87 -5.17
CA LEU A 206 -17.17 -6.63 -5.45
C LEU A 206 -16.95 -6.71 -6.97
N LYS A 207 -16.26 -5.69 -7.48
CA LYS A 207 -15.74 -5.62 -8.84
C LYS A 207 -14.22 -5.69 -8.82
N LEU A 208 -13.66 -6.62 -9.56
CA LEU A 208 -12.22 -6.78 -9.82
C LEU A 208 -11.90 -6.78 -11.31
N LEU A 209 -12.94 -6.81 -12.16
CA LEU A 209 -12.79 -6.72 -13.60
C LEU A 209 -13.08 -5.29 -14.05
N PRO A 210 -12.10 -4.63 -14.72
CA PRO A 210 -12.34 -3.34 -15.34
C PRO A 210 -13.29 -3.48 -16.55
N ASN A 211 -13.79 -2.35 -17.05
CA ASN A 211 -14.42 -2.32 -18.38
C ASN A 211 -13.38 -2.53 -19.50
N GLU A 212 -13.83 -2.76 -20.74
CA GLU A 212 -12.95 -3.08 -21.88
C GLU A 212 -11.88 -2.00 -22.13
N GLU A 213 -12.25 -0.72 -22.04
CA GLU A 213 -11.31 0.40 -22.18
C GLU A 213 -10.20 0.33 -21.13
N ALA A 214 -10.57 0.16 -19.86
CA ALA A 214 -9.66 0.08 -18.74
C ALA A 214 -8.78 -1.18 -18.80
N ILE A 215 -9.31 -2.32 -19.25
CA ILE A 215 -8.53 -3.55 -19.46
C ILE A 215 -7.39 -3.29 -20.43
N HIS A 216 -7.67 -2.68 -21.58
CA HIS A 216 -6.63 -2.39 -22.57
C HIS A 216 -5.58 -1.41 -22.01
N ILE A 217 -5.99 -0.40 -21.24
CA ILE A 217 -5.06 0.53 -20.60
C ILE A 217 -4.18 -0.17 -19.56
N PHE A 218 -4.77 -0.96 -18.66
CA PHE A 218 -4.03 -1.68 -17.63
C PHE A 218 -3.14 -2.79 -18.19
N SER A 219 -3.52 -3.42 -19.30
CA SER A 219 -2.66 -4.39 -19.99
C SER A 219 -1.39 -3.74 -20.52
N LYS A 220 -1.51 -2.58 -21.18
CA LYS A 220 -0.34 -1.82 -21.65
C LYS A 220 0.53 -1.32 -20.49
N ASP A 221 -0.11 -0.85 -19.42
CA ASP A 221 0.61 -0.48 -18.20
C ASP A 221 1.38 -1.67 -17.61
N TYR A 222 0.78 -2.87 -17.61
CA TYR A 222 1.41 -4.09 -17.09
C TYR A 222 2.65 -4.50 -17.89
N GLU A 223 2.57 -4.42 -19.23
CA GLU A 223 3.72 -4.70 -20.12
C GLU A 223 4.89 -3.76 -19.82
N LEU A 224 4.62 -2.45 -19.67
CA LEU A 224 5.63 -1.45 -19.33
C LEU A 224 6.24 -1.66 -17.94
N MET A 225 5.53 -2.36 -17.06
CA MET A 225 5.94 -2.68 -15.70
C MET A 225 6.70 -4.00 -15.57
N GLY A 226 6.81 -4.80 -16.64
CA GLY A 226 7.38 -6.15 -16.60
C GLY A 226 8.77 -6.25 -15.96
N TRP A 227 9.60 -5.23 -16.12
CA TRP A 227 10.96 -5.14 -15.56
C TRP A 227 10.99 -5.14 -14.01
N MET A 228 9.88 -4.82 -13.35
CA MET A 228 9.79 -4.81 -11.88
C MET A 228 9.56 -6.20 -11.28
N PHE A 229 9.09 -7.16 -12.06
CA PHE A 229 8.73 -8.48 -11.55
C PHE A 229 9.93 -9.41 -11.54
N ILE A 230 10.12 -10.10 -10.41
CA ILE A 230 11.20 -11.07 -10.23
C ILE A 230 10.68 -12.45 -10.62
N GLY A 231 11.38 -13.12 -11.53
CA GLY A 231 11.06 -14.47 -12.01
C GLY A 231 10.18 -14.48 -13.25
N LYS A 232 9.36 -15.52 -13.41
CA LYS A 232 8.46 -15.65 -14.57
C LYS A 232 7.36 -14.59 -14.50
N ILE A 233 7.27 -13.76 -15.53
CA ILE A 233 6.18 -12.79 -15.69
C ILE A 233 4.89 -13.56 -16.01
N ILE A 234 3.84 -13.29 -15.25
CA ILE A 234 2.52 -13.91 -15.42
C ILE A 234 1.77 -13.13 -16.51
N PRO A 235 1.19 -13.79 -17.53
CA PRO A 235 0.36 -13.10 -18.51
C PRO A 235 -0.80 -12.35 -17.86
N PHE A 236 -1.08 -11.14 -18.33
CA PHE A 236 -2.13 -10.31 -17.74
C PHE A 236 -3.51 -10.99 -17.79
N ASP A 237 -3.80 -11.74 -18.86
CA ASP A 237 -5.04 -12.52 -19.00
C ASP A 237 -5.18 -13.60 -17.92
N GLU A 238 -4.08 -14.22 -17.49
CA GLU A 238 -4.09 -15.20 -16.39
C GLU A 238 -4.46 -14.52 -15.07
N ILE A 239 -3.94 -13.31 -14.84
CA ILE A 239 -4.31 -12.49 -13.69
C ILE A 239 -5.80 -12.14 -13.73
N MET A 240 -6.31 -11.68 -14.89
CA MET A 240 -7.74 -11.34 -15.04
C MET A 240 -8.65 -12.54 -14.85
N ASN A 241 -8.26 -13.72 -15.35
CA ASN A 241 -9.01 -14.96 -15.15
C ASN A 241 -9.11 -15.36 -13.67
N LEU A 242 -8.03 -15.20 -12.90
CA LEU A 242 -8.08 -15.43 -11.45
C LEU A 242 -8.98 -14.39 -10.76
N MET A 243 -8.86 -13.11 -11.13
CA MET A 243 -9.71 -12.05 -10.58
C MET A 243 -11.19 -12.31 -10.84
N HIS A 244 -11.55 -12.79 -12.04
CA HIS A 244 -12.92 -13.16 -12.38
C HIS A 244 -13.46 -14.24 -11.42
N LYS A 245 -12.75 -15.37 -11.31
CA LYS A 245 -13.15 -16.48 -10.44
C LYS A 245 -13.29 -16.05 -8.99
N TYR A 246 -12.28 -15.35 -8.48
CA TYR A 246 -12.29 -14.88 -7.09
C TYR A 246 -13.43 -13.88 -6.84
N GLN A 247 -13.71 -12.97 -7.78
CA GLN A 247 -14.84 -12.03 -7.68
C GLN A 247 -16.17 -12.77 -7.51
N GLU A 248 -16.43 -13.80 -8.33
CA GLU A 248 -17.67 -14.58 -8.26
C GLU A 248 -17.80 -15.34 -6.94
N GLU A 249 -16.73 -16.00 -6.50
CA GLU A 249 -16.69 -16.74 -5.23
C GLU A 249 -16.89 -15.81 -4.04
N PHE A 250 -16.19 -14.67 -4.03
CA PHE A 250 -16.27 -13.66 -2.99
C PHE A 250 -17.69 -13.13 -2.85
N ASN A 251 -18.30 -12.72 -3.96
CA ASN A 251 -19.64 -12.17 -3.99
C ASN A 251 -20.70 -13.19 -3.50
N LYS A 252 -20.58 -14.47 -3.87
CA LYS A 252 -21.46 -15.53 -3.37
C LYS A 252 -21.35 -15.73 -1.87
N LYS A 253 -20.13 -15.72 -1.32
CA LYS A 253 -19.91 -15.93 0.12
C LYS A 253 -20.37 -14.72 0.94
N VAL A 254 -20.05 -13.50 0.49
CA VAL A 254 -20.32 -12.26 1.22
C VAL A 254 -21.80 -12.01 1.50
N VAL A 255 -22.69 -12.31 0.55
CA VAL A 255 -24.14 -12.11 0.72
C VAL A 255 -24.68 -12.89 1.94
N ASN A 256 -24.01 -13.98 2.33
CA ASN A 256 -24.40 -14.82 3.46
C ASN A 256 -23.72 -14.41 4.79
N LEU A 257 -22.84 -13.42 4.78
CA LEU A 257 -22.14 -12.94 5.97
C LEU A 257 -22.98 -11.90 6.71
N LYS A 258 -23.01 -12.00 8.04
CA LYS A 258 -23.52 -10.93 8.90
C LYS A 258 -22.41 -9.91 9.10
N TRP A 259 -22.66 -8.68 8.66
CA TRP A 259 -21.74 -7.57 8.80
C TRP A 259 -22.06 -6.80 10.10
N GLY A 260 -21.10 -6.74 11.02
CA GLY A 260 -21.22 -6.06 12.30
C GLY A 260 -20.19 -6.57 13.30
N LYS A 261 -19.82 -5.73 14.27
CA LYS A 261 -19.07 -6.21 15.43
C LYS A 261 -20.03 -7.02 16.29
N GLU A 262 -19.77 -8.32 16.47
CA GLU A 262 -20.24 -8.96 17.70
C GLU A 262 -19.56 -8.20 18.85
N ASN A 263 -20.39 -7.64 19.73
CA ASN A 263 -19.99 -6.73 20.81
C ASN A 263 -18.96 -7.34 21.75
#